data_AF-A0A355QET7-F1
#
_entry.id   AF-A0A355QET7-F1
#
_cell.length_a   1.000
_cell.length_b   1.000
_cell.length_c   1.000
_cell.angle_alpha   90.00
_cell.angle_beta   90.00
_cell.angle_gamma   90.00
#
_symmetry.space_group_name_H-M   'P 1'
#
loop_
_entity.id
_entity.type
_entity.pdbx_description
1 polymer ?
#
loop_
_entity_poly.entity_id
_entity_poly.type
_entity_poly.pdbx_seq_one_letter_code
_entity_poly.pdbx_strand_id
1 'polypeptide(L)'
;MRIRKLSSTNAFVAVDLDGATGRGVVRMAPKVLQGGAKNLARSMTYSLACLGRQETGVSAGISATPEESDAALAAFVQEVAGWDEGYRFEAGKGVGTAALGPLAVEVGDPLPGAVAAAIAACPGASTAVTDVDDRSPLAGLLAGHGVEILDVEDPLTAAADLLFVGAGVGAIDHDSADGLGAQVVVPTVRLTVTTRALAMCSRRGIVVLPDFVVLAAPLDTSDEATAVLTEVLDHVDGPVLGACERSEAFLGSWQDELPFGRPI
;
A
#
# COMPACT_ATOMS: atom_id res chain seq x y z
N MET A 1 -13.58 1.10 -12.55
CA MET A 1 -13.55 -0.01 -11.56
C MET A 1 -14.60 -1.06 -11.89
N ARG A 2 -14.16 -2.27 -12.28
CA ARG A 2 -15.00 -3.44 -12.52
C ARG A 2 -14.59 -4.62 -11.63
N ILE A 3 -15.51 -5.54 -11.40
CA ILE A 3 -15.23 -6.84 -10.78
C ILE A 3 -15.41 -7.92 -11.84
N ARG A 4 -14.34 -8.64 -12.17
CA ARG A 4 -14.37 -9.83 -13.02
C ARG A 4 -14.37 -11.07 -12.13
N LYS A 5 -15.51 -11.76 -12.05
CA LYS A 5 -15.62 -13.03 -11.33
C LYS A 5 -15.02 -14.15 -12.18
N LEU A 6 -14.37 -15.10 -11.52
CA LEU A 6 -13.90 -16.31 -12.19
C LEU A 6 -15.03 -17.32 -12.33
N SER A 7 -14.91 -18.18 -13.33
CA SER A 7 -15.86 -19.28 -13.59
C SER A 7 -15.39 -20.62 -13.01
N SER A 8 -14.08 -20.81 -12.90
CA SER A 8 -13.44 -22.07 -12.47
C SER A 8 -13.34 -22.23 -10.96
N THR A 9 -13.43 -21.14 -10.19
CA THR A 9 -13.30 -21.15 -8.73
C THR A 9 -14.03 -19.94 -8.12
N ASN A 10 -14.30 -19.98 -6.82
CA ASN A 10 -14.91 -18.88 -6.08
C ASN A 10 -13.90 -17.75 -5.86
N ALA A 11 -13.59 -17.03 -6.93
CA ALA A 11 -12.65 -15.92 -6.92
C ALA A 11 -13.11 -14.75 -7.80
N PHE A 12 -12.44 -13.63 -7.65
CA PHE A 12 -12.66 -12.46 -8.48
C PHE A 12 -11.37 -11.63 -8.62
N VAL A 13 -11.32 -10.79 -9.65
CA VAL A 13 -10.32 -9.73 -9.84
C VAL A 13 -11.04 -8.39 -9.88
N ALA A 14 -10.70 -7.48 -8.98
CA ALA A 14 -11.04 -6.07 -9.07
C ALA A 14 -10.04 -5.38 -10.00
N VAL A 15 -10.55 -4.70 -11.02
CA VAL A 15 -9.74 -3.99 -12.03
C VAL A 15 -10.15 -2.53 -11.99
N ASP A 16 -9.19 -1.64 -11.74
CA ASP A 16 -9.50 -0.24 -11.54
C ASP A 16 -9.80 0.51 -12.85
N LEU A 17 -8.89 0.39 -13.82
CA LEU A 17 -8.99 0.97 -15.16
C LEU A 17 -9.04 -0.15 -16.21
N ASP A 18 -9.90 0.02 -17.23
CA ASP A 18 -10.04 -0.94 -18.30
C ASP A 18 -9.05 -0.67 -19.44
N GLY A 19 -8.77 -1.69 -20.26
CA GLY A 19 -7.95 -1.54 -21.48
C GLY A 19 -6.43 -1.43 -21.26
N ALA A 20 -5.94 -1.61 -20.03
CA ALA A 20 -4.51 -1.63 -19.72
C ALA A 20 -4.09 -2.96 -19.06
N THR A 21 -2.81 -3.30 -19.23
CA THR A 21 -2.16 -4.32 -18.39
C THR A 21 -2.16 -3.86 -16.95
N GLY A 22 -2.04 -4.80 -16.00
CA GLY A 22 -2.15 -4.42 -14.60
C GLY A 22 -1.37 -5.27 -13.63
N ARG A 23 -1.07 -4.65 -12.49
CA ARG A 23 -0.36 -5.25 -11.38
C ARG A 23 -1.16 -5.06 -10.09
N GLY A 24 -1.04 -5.99 -9.16
CA GLY A 24 -1.41 -5.73 -7.77
C GLY A 24 -1.37 -6.98 -6.92
N VAL A 25 -2.32 -7.18 -6.00
CA VAL A 25 -2.21 -8.21 -4.97
C VAL A 25 -3.33 -9.24 -5.05
N VAL A 26 -2.99 -10.51 -4.84
CA VAL A 26 -3.96 -11.60 -4.65
C VAL A 26 -3.93 -12.10 -3.22
N ARG A 27 -5.11 -12.29 -2.62
CA ARG A 27 -5.27 -12.81 -1.26
C ARG A 27 -6.21 -14.00 -1.24
N MET A 28 -5.99 -14.92 -0.31
CA MET A 28 -6.83 -16.08 -0.09
C MET A 28 -7.25 -16.18 1.37
N ALA A 29 -8.54 -16.45 1.59
CA ALA A 29 -9.14 -16.68 2.89
C ALA A 29 -10.46 -17.44 2.72
N PRO A 30 -11.10 -17.95 3.79
CA PRO A 30 -12.45 -18.54 3.69
C PRO A 30 -13.49 -17.59 3.09
N LYS A 31 -13.28 -16.27 3.24
CA LYS A 31 -14.10 -15.23 2.62
C LYS A 31 -13.25 -13.99 2.33
N VAL A 32 -13.17 -13.60 1.07
CA VAL A 32 -12.55 -12.34 0.65
C VAL A 32 -13.61 -11.38 0.12
N LEU A 33 -13.63 -10.16 0.64
CA LEU A 33 -14.63 -9.15 0.26
C LEU A 33 -14.14 -8.30 -0.91
N GLN A 34 -15.04 -8.04 -1.87
CA GLN A 34 -14.76 -7.20 -3.04
C GLN A 34 -14.46 -5.75 -2.67
N GLY A 35 -15.07 -5.20 -1.61
CA GLY A 35 -14.84 -3.82 -1.18
C GLY A 35 -13.37 -3.53 -0.90
N GLY A 36 -12.72 -4.35 -0.07
CA GLY A 36 -11.29 -4.20 0.23
C GLY A 36 -10.40 -4.39 -1.00
N ALA A 37 -10.77 -5.28 -1.91
CA ALA A 37 -10.01 -5.45 -3.16
C ALA A 37 -10.14 -4.25 -4.10
N LYS A 38 -11.31 -3.59 -4.17
CA LYS A 38 -11.47 -2.34 -4.94
C LYS A 38 -10.53 -1.25 -4.42
N ASN A 39 -10.44 -1.08 -3.11
CA ASN A 39 -9.56 -0.07 -2.52
C ASN A 39 -8.08 -0.39 -2.79
N LEU A 40 -7.68 -1.66 -2.71
CA LEU A 40 -6.30 -2.08 -3.03
C LEU A 40 -5.96 -1.90 -4.51
N ALA A 41 -6.90 -2.21 -5.41
CA ALA A 41 -6.72 -1.95 -6.84
C ALA A 41 -6.55 -0.45 -7.10
N ARG A 42 -7.37 0.42 -6.48
CA ARG A 42 -7.21 1.88 -6.56
C ARG A 42 -5.87 2.37 -6.04
N SER A 43 -5.44 1.90 -4.87
CA SER A 43 -4.12 2.23 -4.29
C SER A 43 -2.98 1.84 -5.23
N MET A 44 -3.06 0.65 -5.85
CA MET A 44 -2.03 0.20 -6.79
C MET A 44 -2.03 1.03 -8.09
N THR A 45 -3.19 1.42 -8.62
CA THR A 45 -3.25 2.35 -9.77
C THR A 45 -2.53 3.65 -9.46
N TYR A 46 -2.73 4.20 -8.26
CA TYR A 46 -2.08 5.45 -7.85
C TYR A 46 -0.57 5.29 -7.63
N SER A 47 -0.12 4.13 -7.13
CA SER A 47 1.32 3.78 -7.09
C SER A 47 1.93 3.76 -8.49
N LEU A 48 1.29 3.07 -9.43
CA LEU A 48 1.79 2.94 -10.80
C LEU A 48 1.82 4.33 -11.48
N ALA A 49 0.77 5.13 -11.28
CA ALA A 49 0.67 6.46 -11.82
C ALA A 49 1.70 7.45 -11.23
N CYS A 50 2.02 7.37 -9.94
CA CYS A 50 3.01 8.28 -9.34
C CYS A 50 4.42 8.03 -9.89
N LEU A 51 4.69 6.78 -10.31
CA LEU A 51 5.89 6.33 -11.02
C LEU A 51 5.80 6.51 -12.55
N GLY A 52 4.74 7.11 -13.07
CA GLY A 52 4.60 7.37 -14.51
C GLY A 52 4.36 6.13 -15.38
N ARG A 53 3.74 5.06 -14.82
CA ARG A 53 3.43 3.84 -15.57
C ARG A 53 1.99 3.82 -16.09
N GLN A 54 1.83 3.52 -17.38
CA GLN A 54 0.52 3.32 -18.02
C GLN A 54 -0.02 1.90 -17.74
N GLU A 55 -0.26 1.60 -16.48
CA GLU A 55 -0.77 0.31 -16.00
C GLU A 55 -1.93 0.52 -15.02
N THR A 56 -2.88 -0.42 -14.98
CA THR A 56 -3.95 -0.43 -13.97
C THR A 56 -3.53 -1.17 -12.71
N GLY A 57 -3.99 -0.70 -11.56
CA GLY A 57 -4.02 -1.52 -10.36
C GLY A 57 -5.08 -2.63 -10.47
N VAL A 58 -4.74 -3.83 -10.01
CA VAL A 58 -5.66 -4.95 -9.84
C VAL A 58 -5.59 -5.52 -8.42
N SER A 59 -6.68 -6.12 -7.94
CA SER A 59 -6.63 -6.89 -6.69
C SER A 59 -7.57 -8.09 -6.75
N ALA A 60 -7.04 -9.26 -6.45
CA ALA A 60 -7.77 -10.50 -6.52
C ALA A 60 -8.08 -11.07 -5.13
N GLY A 61 -9.21 -11.76 -5.04
CA GLY A 61 -9.65 -12.48 -3.85
C GLY A 61 -10.08 -13.90 -4.21
N ILE A 62 -9.48 -14.88 -3.54
CA ILE A 62 -9.84 -16.30 -3.64
C ILE A 62 -10.52 -16.70 -2.33
N SER A 63 -11.77 -17.16 -2.42
CA SER A 63 -12.53 -17.62 -1.26
C SER A 63 -12.58 -19.14 -1.24
N ALA A 64 -11.75 -19.75 -0.39
CA ALA A 64 -11.59 -21.21 -0.28
C ALA A 64 -11.36 -21.64 1.17
N THR A 65 -11.80 -22.86 1.52
CA THR A 65 -11.42 -23.46 2.80
C THR A 65 -9.95 -23.93 2.78
N PRO A 66 -9.33 -24.23 3.93
CA PRO A 66 -7.97 -24.78 3.95
C PRO A 66 -7.81 -26.04 3.08
N GLU A 67 -8.82 -26.90 3.03
CA GLU A 67 -8.80 -28.16 2.26
C GLU A 67 -8.89 -27.93 0.75
N GLU A 68 -9.49 -26.82 0.32
CA GLU A 68 -9.71 -26.48 -1.09
C GLU A 68 -8.66 -25.49 -1.62
N SER A 69 -7.77 -24.98 -0.77
CA SER A 69 -6.89 -23.84 -1.05
C SER A 69 -5.99 -24.06 -2.28
N ASP A 70 -5.32 -25.21 -2.36
CA ASP A 70 -4.41 -25.51 -3.47
C ASP A 70 -5.15 -25.63 -4.81
N ALA A 71 -6.30 -26.32 -4.80
CA ALA A 71 -7.13 -26.49 -6.00
C ALA A 71 -7.72 -25.16 -6.47
N ALA A 72 -8.21 -24.33 -5.54
CA ALA A 72 -8.75 -23.03 -5.84
C ALA A 72 -7.69 -22.07 -6.39
N LEU A 73 -6.47 -22.09 -5.84
CA LEU A 73 -5.35 -21.29 -6.33
C LEU A 73 -4.90 -21.74 -7.73
N ALA A 74 -4.78 -23.05 -7.98
CA ALA A 74 -4.42 -23.57 -9.29
C ALA A 74 -5.45 -23.18 -10.36
N ALA A 75 -6.75 -23.31 -10.05
CA ALA A 75 -7.83 -22.87 -10.94
C ALA A 75 -7.78 -21.37 -11.22
N PHE A 76 -7.52 -20.55 -10.18
CA PHE A 76 -7.33 -19.11 -10.33
C PHE A 76 -6.17 -18.78 -11.27
N VAL A 77 -5.00 -19.36 -11.05
CA VAL A 77 -3.80 -19.10 -11.86
C VAL A 77 -4.04 -19.49 -13.31
N GLN A 78 -4.62 -20.66 -13.55
CA GLN A 78 -4.92 -21.14 -14.90
C GLN A 78 -5.89 -20.22 -15.64
N GLU A 79 -7.00 -19.82 -15.00
CA GLU A 79 -7.99 -18.98 -15.66
C GLU A 79 -7.46 -17.58 -15.95
N VAL A 80 -6.78 -16.94 -14.98
CA VAL A 80 -6.28 -15.57 -15.12
C VAL A 80 -5.09 -15.49 -16.08
N ALA A 81 -4.22 -16.51 -16.12
CA ALA A 81 -3.14 -16.56 -17.11
C ALA A 81 -3.64 -16.73 -18.55
N GLY A 82 -4.88 -17.20 -18.74
CA GLY A 82 -5.53 -17.29 -20.04
C GLY A 82 -6.23 -15.99 -20.48
N TRP A 83 -6.17 -14.93 -19.69
CA TRP A 83 -6.74 -13.63 -20.05
C TRP A 83 -5.75 -12.78 -20.83
N ASP A 84 -6.24 -12.08 -21.86
CA ASP A 84 -5.40 -11.26 -22.74
C ASP A 84 -4.84 -10.01 -22.04
N GLU A 85 -5.41 -9.59 -20.91
CA GLU A 85 -5.00 -8.36 -20.20
C GLU A 85 -3.64 -8.48 -19.48
N GLY A 86 -3.07 -9.68 -19.36
CA GLY A 86 -1.70 -9.85 -18.84
C GLY A 86 -1.52 -9.43 -17.37
N TYR A 87 -2.52 -9.64 -16.52
CA TYR A 87 -2.46 -9.24 -15.11
C TYR A 87 -1.41 -10.00 -14.31
N ARG A 88 -0.71 -9.29 -13.43
CA ARG A 88 0.36 -9.83 -12.57
C ARG A 88 0.08 -9.54 -11.10
N PHE A 89 0.46 -10.46 -10.23
CA PHE A 89 0.11 -10.41 -8.81
C PHE A 89 1.29 -10.66 -7.88
N GLU A 90 1.36 -9.82 -6.87
CA GLU A 90 2.07 -10.04 -5.62
C GLU A 90 1.27 -11.00 -4.75
N ALA A 91 1.96 -11.91 -4.08
CA ALA A 91 1.34 -12.80 -3.12
C ALA A 91 1.00 -12.04 -1.83
N GLY A 92 -0.29 -11.93 -1.53
CA GLY A 92 -0.78 -11.42 -0.26
C GLY A 92 -1.11 -12.53 0.73
N LYS A 93 -1.78 -12.16 1.83
CA LYS A 93 -2.20 -13.10 2.89
C LYS A 93 -2.88 -14.34 2.31
N GLY A 94 -2.40 -15.51 2.74
CA GLY A 94 -2.92 -16.82 2.36
C GLY A 94 -2.41 -17.36 1.02
N VAL A 95 -1.53 -16.64 0.31
CA VAL A 95 -0.97 -17.08 -0.98
C VAL A 95 0.55 -17.09 -0.90
N GLY A 96 1.20 -18.12 -1.45
CA GLY A 96 2.65 -18.19 -1.59
C GLY A 96 3.11 -17.71 -2.97
N THR A 97 4.19 -16.92 -3.03
CA THR A 97 4.71 -16.34 -4.30
C THR A 97 4.99 -17.39 -5.37
N ALA A 98 5.65 -18.49 -5.02
CA ALA A 98 5.97 -19.56 -5.97
C ALA A 98 4.71 -20.20 -6.59
N ALA A 99 3.59 -20.23 -5.86
CA ALA A 99 2.35 -20.84 -6.32
C ALA A 99 1.61 -20.01 -7.38
N LEU A 100 2.00 -18.74 -7.59
CA LEU A 100 1.42 -17.88 -8.62
C LEU A 100 2.00 -18.13 -10.03
N GLY A 101 3.12 -18.84 -10.13
CA GLY A 101 3.75 -19.21 -11.39
C GLY A 101 3.90 -18.00 -12.35
N PRO A 102 3.31 -18.04 -13.56
CA PRO A 102 3.47 -16.96 -14.55
C PRO A 102 2.82 -15.64 -14.14
N LEU A 103 1.90 -15.65 -13.17
CA LEU A 103 1.26 -14.44 -12.66
C LEU A 103 2.13 -13.71 -11.64
N ALA A 104 3.14 -14.36 -11.06
CA ALA A 104 3.89 -13.82 -9.94
C ALA A 104 4.60 -12.50 -10.28
N VAL A 105 4.62 -11.59 -9.31
CA VAL A 105 5.52 -10.44 -9.23
C VAL A 105 6.41 -10.65 -8.02
N GLU A 106 7.72 -10.56 -8.20
CA GLU A 106 8.65 -10.50 -7.08
C GLU A 106 8.57 -9.09 -6.46
N VAL A 107 8.41 -9.06 -5.14
CA VAL A 107 8.32 -7.82 -4.37
C VAL A 107 9.45 -7.84 -3.36
N GLY A 108 10.21 -6.75 -3.33
CA GLY A 108 11.21 -6.51 -2.29
C GLY A 108 10.57 -6.16 -0.93
N ASP A 109 11.40 -6.13 0.11
CA ASP A 109 10.98 -5.62 1.41
C ASP A 109 10.63 -4.12 1.32
N PRO A 110 9.43 -3.67 1.75
CA PRO A 110 9.09 -2.26 1.77
C PRO A 110 9.80 -1.45 2.86
N LEU A 111 10.36 -2.09 3.90
CA LEU A 111 10.92 -1.39 5.07
C LEU A 111 12.07 -0.43 4.74
N PRO A 112 13.06 -0.76 3.87
CA PRO A 112 14.10 0.20 3.48
C PRO A 112 13.52 1.48 2.86
N GLY A 113 12.53 1.34 1.97
CA GLY A 113 11.85 2.48 1.36
C GLY A 113 11.06 3.31 2.38
N ALA A 114 10.39 2.65 3.32
CA ALA A 114 9.68 3.30 4.42
C ALA A 114 10.64 4.08 5.35
N VAL A 115 11.81 3.52 5.67
CA VAL A 115 12.83 4.20 6.47
C VAL A 115 13.40 5.39 5.72
N ALA A 116 13.78 5.24 4.45
CA ALA A 116 14.26 6.35 3.63
C ALA A 116 13.22 7.48 3.54
N ALA A 117 11.94 7.13 3.36
CA ALA A 117 10.83 8.07 3.36
C ALA A 117 10.67 8.81 4.70
N ALA A 118 10.76 8.08 5.80
CA ALA A 118 10.68 8.65 7.15
C ALA A 118 11.81 9.65 7.42
N ILE A 119 13.04 9.32 7.06
CA ILE A 119 14.20 10.19 7.23
C ILE A 119 14.13 11.43 6.33
N ALA A 120 13.61 11.29 5.11
CA ALA A 120 13.36 12.45 4.24
C ALA A 120 12.32 13.41 4.85
N ALA A 121 11.26 12.85 5.44
CA ALA A 121 10.19 13.63 6.07
C ALA A 121 10.58 14.26 7.41
N CYS A 122 11.45 13.59 8.18
CA CYS A 122 11.96 14.09 9.45
C CYS A 122 13.48 13.83 9.57
N PRO A 123 14.33 14.67 8.94
CA PRO A 123 15.79 14.47 8.94
C PRO A 123 16.44 14.52 10.33
N GLY A 124 15.77 15.14 11.30
CA GLY A 124 16.21 15.25 12.69
C GLY A 124 15.61 14.18 13.63
N ALA A 125 14.93 13.17 13.08
CA ALA A 125 14.36 12.10 13.89
C ALA A 125 15.44 11.38 14.71
N SER A 126 15.10 11.07 15.95
CA SER A 126 15.93 10.33 16.90
C SER A 126 15.17 9.20 17.57
N THR A 127 13.85 9.26 17.56
CA THR A 127 12.97 8.29 18.20
C THR A 127 11.91 7.78 17.23
N ALA A 128 11.65 6.47 17.29
CA ALA A 128 10.57 5.83 16.57
C ALA A 128 9.77 4.91 17.49
N VAL A 129 8.51 4.70 17.14
CA VAL A 129 7.62 3.69 17.72
C VAL A 129 6.96 2.94 16.59
N THR A 130 6.50 1.71 16.86
CA THR A 130 5.93 0.86 15.82
C THR A 130 4.95 -0.15 16.40
N ASP A 131 3.86 -0.38 15.66
CA ASP A 131 2.91 -1.46 15.91
C ASP A 131 3.22 -2.72 15.08
N VAL A 132 4.33 -2.72 14.32
CA VAL A 132 4.80 -3.88 13.55
C VAL A 132 5.24 -5.00 14.50
N ASP A 133 4.74 -6.21 14.27
CA ASP A 133 4.99 -7.38 15.12
C ASP A 133 6.48 -7.70 15.29
N ASP A 134 7.21 -7.90 14.18
CA ASP A 134 8.68 -8.08 14.20
C ASP A 134 9.39 -6.75 13.97
N ARG A 135 9.87 -6.16 15.07
CA ARG A 135 10.56 -4.88 15.06
C ARG A 135 12.03 -4.99 14.65
N SER A 136 12.60 -6.21 14.59
CA SER A 136 14.06 -6.41 14.44
C SER A 136 14.61 -5.86 13.11
N PRO A 137 13.98 -6.13 11.96
CA PRO A 137 14.45 -5.57 10.68
C PRO A 137 14.38 -4.04 10.66
N LEU A 138 13.28 -3.47 11.17
CA LEU A 138 13.08 -2.03 11.26
C LEU A 138 14.12 -1.38 12.19
N ALA A 139 14.39 -1.98 13.34
CA ALA A 139 15.40 -1.49 14.30
C ALA A 139 16.80 -1.46 13.67
N GLY A 140 17.16 -2.49 12.90
CA GLY A 140 18.45 -2.54 12.21
C GLY A 140 18.61 -1.41 11.19
N LEU A 141 17.57 -1.13 10.41
CA LEU A 141 17.59 -0.03 9.43
C LEU A 141 17.65 1.35 10.10
N LEU A 142 16.83 1.57 11.13
CA LEU A 142 16.77 2.83 11.87
C LEU A 142 18.05 3.15 12.63
N ALA A 143 18.72 2.14 13.20
CA ALA A 143 20.00 2.31 13.87
C ALA A 143 21.08 2.88 12.94
N GLY A 144 21.04 2.56 11.64
CA GLY A 144 21.93 3.15 10.63
C GLY A 144 21.76 4.67 10.45
N HIS A 145 20.62 5.21 10.88
CA HIS A 145 20.29 6.64 10.87
C HIS A 145 20.32 7.28 12.26
N GLY A 146 20.74 6.55 13.30
CA GLY A 146 20.75 7.05 14.67
C GLY A 146 19.36 7.20 15.30
N VAL A 147 18.36 6.49 14.78
CA VAL A 147 16.99 6.48 15.32
C VAL A 147 16.78 5.25 16.19
N GLU A 148 16.36 5.47 17.43
CA GLU A 148 16.06 4.41 18.40
C GLU A 148 14.56 4.05 18.37
N ILE A 149 14.23 2.75 18.31
CA ILE A 149 12.85 2.30 18.55
C ILE A 149 12.62 2.24 20.06
N LEU A 150 11.69 3.05 20.55
CA LEU A 150 11.31 3.07 21.95
C LEU A 150 10.48 1.83 22.32
N ASP A 151 10.76 1.26 23.49
CA ASP A 151 9.93 0.21 24.08
C ASP A 151 8.79 0.83 24.88
N VAL A 152 7.59 0.82 24.30
CA VAL A 152 6.39 1.47 24.83
C VAL A 152 5.21 0.49 24.82
N GLU A 153 4.28 0.70 25.76
CA GLU A 153 3.06 -0.11 25.86
C GLU A 153 2.12 0.14 24.68
N ASP A 154 1.91 1.41 24.32
CA ASP A 154 1.07 1.83 23.19
C ASP A 154 1.87 2.71 22.21
N PRO A 155 2.29 2.14 21.07
CA PRO A 155 2.98 2.88 20.03
C PRO A 155 2.19 4.06 19.44
N LEU A 156 0.86 4.02 19.44
CA LEU A 156 0.05 5.07 18.81
C LEU A 156 0.10 6.36 19.62
N THR A 157 0.04 6.27 20.94
CA THR A 157 -0.04 7.42 21.85
C THR A 157 1.32 7.89 22.39
N ALA A 158 2.36 7.08 22.24
CA ALA A 158 3.71 7.43 22.66
C ALA A 158 4.27 8.65 21.90
N ALA A 159 4.93 9.55 22.63
CA ALA A 159 5.66 10.67 22.03
C ALA A 159 6.93 10.16 21.33
N ALA A 160 7.00 10.37 20.01
CA ALA A 160 8.14 10.00 19.18
C ALA A 160 8.22 10.90 17.94
N ASP A 161 9.33 10.85 17.22
CA ASP A 161 9.43 11.54 15.93
C ASP A 161 8.66 10.77 14.85
N LEU A 162 8.81 9.45 14.84
CA LEU A 162 8.27 8.56 13.81
C LEU A 162 7.35 7.48 14.41
N LEU A 163 6.23 7.21 13.74
CA LEU A 163 5.37 6.06 13.99
C LEU A 163 5.29 5.21 12.72
N PHE A 164 5.88 4.01 12.75
CA PHE A 164 5.74 3.02 11.69
C PHE A 164 4.47 2.19 11.94
N VAL A 165 3.59 2.10 10.93
CA VAL A 165 2.28 1.46 11.09
C VAL A 165 2.10 0.30 10.11
N GLY A 166 1.99 -0.90 10.66
CA GLY A 166 1.82 -2.17 9.96
C GLY A 166 0.61 -3.01 10.40
N ALA A 167 -0.18 -2.59 11.40
CA ALA A 167 -1.32 -3.37 11.89
C ALA A 167 -2.42 -3.62 10.84
N GLY A 168 -2.48 -2.85 9.75
CA GLY A 168 -3.32 -3.13 8.59
C GLY A 168 -4.08 -1.93 8.04
N VAL A 169 -5.06 -2.24 7.18
CA VAL A 169 -5.95 -1.25 6.57
C VAL A 169 -6.75 -0.54 7.66
N GLY A 170 -6.71 0.80 7.66
CA GLY A 170 -7.44 1.64 8.61
C GLY A 170 -6.92 1.55 10.05
N ALA A 171 -5.68 1.11 10.27
CA ALA A 171 -5.05 1.10 11.58
C ALA A 171 -5.07 2.48 12.26
N ILE A 172 -4.97 3.55 11.46
CA ILE A 172 -5.19 4.92 11.93
C ILE A 172 -6.57 5.39 11.46
N ASP A 173 -7.51 5.43 12.41
CA ASP A 173 -8.85 5.94 12.21
C ASP A 173 -9.07 7.23 13.00
N HIS A 174 -10.30 7.74 12.99
CA HIS A 174 -10.63 8.97 13.69
C HIS A 174 -10.50 8.90 15.21
N ASP A 175 -10.58 7.71 15.82
CA ASP A 175 -10.48 7.54 17.26
C ASP A 175 -9.00 7.52 17.67
N SER A 176 -8.15 6.78 16.92
CA SER A 176 -6.70 6.76 17.19
C SER A 176 -5.99 8.05 16.76
N ALA A 177 -6.45 8.72 15.70
CA ALA A 177 -5.86 9.97 15.21
C ALA A 177 -5.91 11.12 16.22
N ASP A 178 -6.83 11.11 17.20
CA ASP A 178 -6.90 12.14 18.25
C ASP A 178 -5.77 11.97 19.28
N GLY A 179 -5.38 10.72 19.55
CA GLY A 179 -4.37 10.35 20.54
C GLY A 179 -2.95 10.25 20.01
N LEU A 180 -2.73 10.35 18.69
CA LEU A 180 -1.39 10.15 18.11
C LEU A 180 -0.33 11.04 18.78
N GLY A 181 0.75 10.40 19.25
CA GLY A 181 1.89 11.06 19.90
C GLY A 181 3.07 11.36 18.96
N ALA A 182 3.11 10.73 17.78
CA ALA A 182 4.19 10.90 16.82
C ALA A 182 3.99 12.10 15.88
N GLN A 183 5.11 12.64 15.36
CA GLN A 183 5.09 13.76 14.40
C GLN A 183 4.86 13.29 12.95
N VAL A 184 5.39 12.13 12.59
CA VAL A 184 5.26 11.52 11.26
C VAL A 184 4.69 10.12 11.35
N VAL A 185 3.61 9.85 10.61
CA VAL A 185 3.06 8.51 10.38
C VAL A 185 3.65 7.93 9.11
N VAL A 186 4.32 6.78 9.25
CA VAL A 186 5.03 6.06 8.19
C VAL A 186 4.34 4.73 7.91
N PRO A 187 3.56 4.62 6.82
CA PRO A 187 2.88 3.37 6.48
C PRO A 187 3.85 2.27 6.04
N THR A 188 3.68 1.05 6.56
CA THR A 188 4.33 -0.17 6.05
C THR A 188 3.34 -1.11 5.35
N VAL A 189 2.06 -0.74 5.35
CA VAL A 189 0.95 -1.41 4.65
C VAL A 189 0.10 -0.39 3.89
N ARG A 190 -0.68 -0.85 2.91
CA ARG A 190 -1.56 0.02 2.11
C ARG A 190 -2.84 0.34 2.86
N LEU A 191 -3.38 1.54 2.61
CA LEU A 191 -4.62 2.07 3.16
C LEU A 191 -4.60 2.16 4.69
N THR A 192 -3.44 2.52 5.25
CA THR A 192 -3.19 2.57 6.69
C THR A 192 -4.07 3.60 7.41
N VAL A 193 -4.29 4.74 6.78
CA VAL A 193 -4.96 5.90 7.37
C VAL A 193 -6.30 6.12 6.69
N THR A 194 -7.38 6.24 7.47
CA THR A 194 -8.69 6.59 6.93
C THR A 194 -8.75 8.06 6.51
N THR A 195 -9.59 8.41 5.54
CA THR A 195 -9.85 9.81 5.13
C THR A 195 -10.08 10.76 6.31
N ARG A 196 -10.89 10.38 7.30
CA ARG A 196 -11.20 11.22 8.46
C ARG A 196 -9.98 11.41 9.35
N ALA A 197 -9.19 10.35 9.55
CA ALA A 197 -7.94 10.39 10.30
C ALA A 197 -6.90 11.28 9.62
N LEU A 198 -6.76 11.20 8.30
CA LEU A 198 -5.85 12.06 7.54
C LEU A 198 -6.17 13.54 7.76
N ALA A 199 -7.45 13.91 7.69
CA ALA A 199 -7.89 15.28 7.95
C ALA A 199 -7.63 15.72 9.41
N MET A 200 -7.72 14.79 10.38
CA MET A 200 -7.36 15.07 11.78
C MET A 200 -5.86 15.27 11.97
N CYS A 201 -5.04 14.40 11.39
CA CYS A 201 -3.58 14.51 11.42
C CYS A 201 -3.12 15.86 10.85
N SER A 202 -3.65 16.25 9.68
CA SER A 202 -3.37 17.56 9.07
C SER A 202 -3.71 18.73 10.02
N ARG A 203 -4.87 18.73 10.67
CA ARG A 203 -5.25 19.77 11.65
C ARG A 203 -4.35 19.82 12.88
N ARG A 204 -3.73 18.69 13.24
CA ARG A 204 -2.80 18.56 14.38
C ARG A 204 -1.35 18.81 13.98
N GLY A 205 -1.06 19.08 12.70
CA GLY A 205 0.31 19.22 12.20
C GLY A 205 1.09 17.91 12.15
N ILE A 206 0.41 16.77 12.17
CA ILE A 206 1.02 15.44 12.03
C ILE A 206 1.14 15.12 10.53
N VAL A 207 2.35 14.82 10.08
CA VAL A 207 2.62 14.46 8.69
C VAL A 207 2.28 12.99 8.48
N VAL A 208 1.42 12.69 7.51
CA VAL A 208 1.13 11.31 7.10
C VAL A 208 1.77 11.08 5.74
N LEU A 209 2.69 10.11 5.63
CA LEU A 209 3.29 9.80 4.34
C LEU A 209 2.32 9.02 3.44
N PRO A 210 2.30 9.28 2.12
CA PRO A 210 1.45 8.55 1.18
C PRO A 210 1.86 7.08 1.07
N ASP A 211 1.04 6.17 1.60
CA ASP A 211 1.32 4.73 1.59
C ASP A 211 1.61 4.20 0.18
N PHE A 212 0.85 4.64 -0.82
CA PHE A 212 0.96 4.21 -2.20
C PHE A 212 2.21 4.75 -2.89
N VAL A 213 2.94 5.70 -2.29
CA VAL A 213 4.27 6.12 -2.75
C VAL A 213 5.34 5.37 -1.95
N VAL A 214 5.22 5.35 -0.63
CA VAL A 214 6.17 4.67 0.27
C VAL A 214 6.33 3.19 -0.12
N LEU A 215 5.22 2.52 -0.40
CA LEU A 215 5.16 1.10 -0.78
C LEU A 215 5.30 0.87 -2.28
N ALA A 216 5.59 1.92 -3.07
CA ALA A 216 5.93 1.78 -4.47
C ALA A 216 7.43 1.51 -4.67
N ALA A 217 8.28 1.72 -3.66
CA ALA A 217 9.72 1.46 -3.76
C ALA A 217 10.03 0.02 -4.22
N PRO A 218 9.35 -1.05 -3.75
CA PRO A 218 9.57 -2.40 -4.28
C PRO A 218 9.05 -2.64 -5.71
N LEU A 219 8.27 -1.72 -6.29
CA LEU A 219 7.79 -1.82 -7.68
C LEU A 219 8.84 -1.36 -8.69
N ASP A 220 9.85 -0.62 -8.25
CA ASP A 220 11.00 -0.15 -9.05
C ASP A 220 12.26 -0.03 -8.16
N THR A 221 13.10 0.98 -8.40
CA THR A 221 14.20 1.38 -7.53
C THR A 221 13.68 2.29 -6.41
N SER A 222 14.29 2.17 -5.23
CA SER A 222 13.96 3.03 -4.08
C SER A 222 14.09 4.53 -4.42
N ASP A 223 14.95 4.88 -5.37
CA ASP A 223 15.26 6.26 -5.74
C ASP A 223 14.06 6.99 -6.37
N GLU A 224 13.25 6.32 -7.19
CA GLU A 224 12.08 6.94 -7.83
C GLU A 224 11.00 7.27 -6.80
N ALA A 225 10.66 6.33 -5.93
CA ALA A 225 9.67 6.54 -4.87
C ALA A 225 10.12 7.65 -3.90
N THR A 226 11.41 7.71 -3.56
CA THR A 226 11.98 8.79 -2.75
C THR A 226 11.94 10.15 -3.47
N ALA A 227 12.18 10.19 -4.78
CA ALA A 227 12.07 11.43 -5.56
C ALA A 227 10.62 11.94 -5.60
N VAL A 228 9.65 11.06 -5.82
CA VAL A 228 8.21 11.40 -5.74
C VAL A 228 7.87 11.94 -4.36
N LEU A 229 8.33 11.28 -3.29
CA LEU A 229 8.06 11.73 -1.94
C LEU A 229 8.64 13.13 -1.67
N THR A 230 9.89 13.36 -2.09
CA THR A 230 10.56 14.66 -1.92
C THR A 230 9.80 15.78 -2.62
N GLU A 231 9.24 15.51 -3.81
CA GLU A 231 8.43 16.47 -4.55
C GLU A 231 7.14 16.87 -3.82
N VAL A 232 6.48 15.91 -3.18
CA VAL A 232 5.16 16.12 -2.57
C VAL A 232 5.22 16.47 -1.08
N LEU A 233 6.39 16.36 -0.44
CA LEU A 233 6.54 16.49 1.01
C LEU A 233 5.99 17.81 1.54
N ASP A 234 6.35 18.91 0.87
CA ASP A 234 5.97 20.28 1.24
C ASP A 234 4.66 20.75 0.60
N HIS A 235 3.84 19.82 0.09
CA HIS A 235 2.55 20.16 -0.52
C HIS A 235 1.63 20.85 0.51
N VAL A 236 0.94 21.91 0.10
CA VAL A 236 0.12 22.76 0.99
C VAL A 236 -0.97 21.99 1.75
N ASP A 237 -1.57 20.99 1.09
CA ASP A 237 -2.59 20.11 1.68
C ASP A 237 -2.01 18.80 2.24
N GLY A 238 -0.69 18.75 2.41
CA GLY A 238 0.07 17.59 2.87
C GLY A 238 0.43 16.59 1.76
N PRO A 239 1.41 15.72 2.02
CA PRO A 239 2.03 14.88 0.99
C PRO A 239 1.11 13.81 0.39
N VAL A 240 0.10 13.36 1.13
CA VAL A 240 -0.91 12.44 0.58
C VAL A 240 -1.68 13.07 -0.56
N LEU A 241 -2.13 14.33 -0.41
CA LEU A 241 -2.86 15.01 -1.46
C LEU A 241 -1.95 15.40 -2.62
N GLY A 242 -0.73 15.89 -2.33
CA GLY A 242 0.26 16.17 -3.38
C GLY A 242 0.57 14.93 -4.24
N ALA A 243 0.70 13.76 -3.61
CA ALA A 243 0.88 12.50 -4.34
C ALA A 243 -0.35 12.10 -5.16
N CYS A 244 -1.58 12.33 -4.66
CA CYS A 244 -2.79 12.08 -5.42
C CYS A 244 -2.86 12.97 -6.67
N GLU A 245 -2.57 14.27 -6.53
CA GLU A 245 -2.60 15.23 -7.64
C GLU A 245 -1.55 14.90 -8.70
N ARG A 246 -0.34 14.49 -8.28
CA ARG A 246 0.68 13.97 -9.19
C ARG A 246 0.18 12.76 -9.97
N SER A 247 -0.38 11.76 -9.29
CA SER A 247 -0.91 10.56 -9.93
C SER A 247 -2.07 10.88 -10.89
N GLU A 248 -2.99 11.76 -10.48
CA GLU A 248 -4.13 12.21 -11.29
C GLU A 248 -3.68 12.97 -12.54
N ALA A 249 -2.66 13.84 -12.42
CA ALA A 249 -2.09 14.54 -13.57
C ALA A 249 -1.49 13.56 -14.59
N PHE A 250 -0.79 12.52 -14.11
CA PHE A 250 -0.27 11.48 -15.00
C PHE A 250 -1.39 10.64 -15.63
N LEU A 251 -2.39 10.21 -14.84
CA LEU A 251 -3.55 9.45 -15.35
C LEU A 251 -4.29 10.24 -16.44
N GLY A 252 -4.49 11.54 -16.24
CA GLY A 252 -5.13 12.42 -17.23
C GLY A 252 -4.37 12.58 -18.55
N SER A 253 -3.11 12.11 -18.64
CA SER A 253 -2.37 12.10 -19.90
C SER A 253 -2.76 10.94 -20.84
N TRP A 254 -3.43 9.90 -20.32
CA TRP A 254 -3.76 8.69 -21.09
C TRP A 254 -5.11 8.05 -20.72
N GLN A 255 -5.90 8.68 -19.87
CA GLN A 255 -7.29 8.32 -19.57
C GLN A 255 -8.21 9.51 -19.87
N ASP A 256 -9.37 9.23 -20.47
CA ASP A 256 -10.38 10.26 -20.77
C ASP A 256 -11.04 10.82 -19.50
N GLU A 257 -11.20 9.97 -18.48
CA GLU A 257 -11.80 10.33 -17.18
C GLU A 257 -10.97 9.77 -16.03
N LEU A 258 -10.83 10.55 -14.96
CA LEU A 258 -10.17 10.09 -13.74
C LEU A 258 -11.04 9.08 -12.99
N PRO A 259 -10.43 8.08 -12.35
CA PRO A 259 -11.19 7.08 -11.61
C PRO A 259 -11.83 7.72 -10.36
N PHE A 260 -13.11 7.43 -10.11
CA PHE A 260 -13.88 8.05 -9.02
C PHE A 260 -13.31 7.71 -7.63
N GLY A 261 -12.74 8.70 -6.94
CA GLY A 261 -12.20 8.60 -5.57
C GLY A 261 -10.67 8.45 -5.50
N ARG A 262 -10.07 8.97 -4.42
CA ARG A 262 -8.65 8.84 -4.10
C ARG A 262 -8.41 7.58 -3.24
N PRO A 263 -7.18 7.04 -3.17
CA PRO A 263 -6.85 5.86 -2.36
C PRO A 263 -6.71 6.19 -0.86
N ILE A 264 -7.78 6.70 -0.23
CA ILE A 264 -7.82 7.16 1.18
C ILE A 264 -9.19 6.89 1.82
#